data_AF-A0A4R3MTT1-F1
#
_entry.id   AF-A0A4R3MTT1-F1
#
_cell.length_a   1.000
_cell.length_b   1.000
_cell.length_c   1.000
_cell.angle_alpha   90.00
_cell.angle_beta   90.00
_cell.angle_gamma   90.00
#
_symmetry.space_group_name_H-M   'P 1'
#
loop_
_entity.id
_entity.type
_entity.pdbx_description
1 polymer ?
#
loop_
_entity_poly.entity_id
_entity_poly.type
_entity_poly.pdbx_seq_one_letter_code
_entity_poly.pdbx_strand_id
1 'polypeptide(L)' 'MRAEKLSISLPPESIRLIDAYRTSHAIRSRSQVIEHALRKLREDELEAAYREASADESDWDATAGDGLAHETW' A
#
# COMPACT_ATOMS: atom_id res chain seq x y z
N MET A 1 4.29 1.58 19.87
CA MET A 1 4.33 0.30 19.14
C MET A 1 5.55 -0.48 19.61
N ARG A 2 5.41 -1.79 19.88
CA ARG A 2 6.56 -2.66 20.17
C ARG A 2 7.09 -3.18 18.84
N ALA A 3 8.37 -2.98 18.55
CA ALA A 3 9.04 -3.58 17.41
C ALA A 3 9.65 -4.91 17.83
N GLU A 4 9.36 -5.98 17.08
CA GLU A 4 10.02 -7.27 17.25
C GLU A 4 11.37 -7.28 16.52
N LYS A 5 12.38 -7.88 17.14
CA LYS A 5 13.69 -8.06 16.52
C LYS A 5 13.67 -9.33 15.67
N LEU A 6 14.05 -9.17 14.41
CA LEU A 6 14.14 -10.26 13.46
C LEU A 6 15.61 -10.43 13.02
N SER A 7 16.09 -11.66 13.00
CA SER A 7 17.40 -12.02 12.44
C SER A 7 17.19 -12.78 11.14
N ILE A 8 17.65 -12.23 10.02
CA ILE A 8 17.52 -12.81 8.68
C ILE A 8 18.85 -12.76 7.95
N SER A 9 19.10 -13.79 7.13
CA SER A 9 20.19 -13.78 6.15
C SER A 9 19.64 -13.29 4.82
N LEU A 10 20.29 -12.29 4.24
CA LEU A 10 19.95 -11.74 2.93
C LEU A 10 21.16 -11.82 2.00
N PRO A 11 20.94 -11.99 0.69
CA PRO A 11 22.01 -11.91 -0.28
C PRO A 11 22.74 -10.55 -0.24
N PRO A 12 24.05 -10.49 -0.56
CA PRO A 12 24.82 -9.25 -0.54
C PRO A 12 24.22 -8.13 -1.41
N GLU A 13 23.61 -8.48 -2.55
CA GLU A 13 22.92 -7.55 -3.44
C GLU A 13 21.73 -6.87 -2.77
N SER A 14 20.95 -7.60 -1.98
CA SER A 14 19.81 -7.05 -1.24
C SER A 14 20.29 -6.05 -0.17
N ILE A 15 21.38 -6.37 0.52
CA ILE A 15 21.98 -5.45 1.50
C ILE A 15 22.48 -4.17 0.82
N ARG A 16 23.14 -4.29 -0.34
CA ARG A 16 23.58 -3.12 -1.13
C ARG A 16 22.41 -2.25 -1.55
N LEU A 17 21.31 -2.85 -2.02
CA LEU A 17 20.10 -2.13 -2.38
C LEU A 17 19.50 -1.38 -1.19
N ILE A 18 19.40 -2.05 -0.03
CA ILE A 18 18.88 -1.44 1.20
C ILE A 18 19.73 -0.22 1.60
N ASP A 19 21.06 -0.34 1.59
CA ASP A 19 21.95 0.75 1.97
C ASP A 19 21.92 1.92 0.97
N ALA A 20 21.84 1.62 -0.33
CA ALA A 20 21.69 2.63 -1.38
C ALA A 20 20.37 3.39 -1.25
N TYR A 21 19.25 2.66 -1.10
CA TYR A 21 17.92 3.24 -0.93
C TYR A 21 17.83 4.09 0.34
N ARG A 22 18.43 3.61 1.43
CA ARG A 22 18.51 4.37 2.69
C ARG A 22 19.18 5.73 2.47
N THR A 23 20.29 5.74 1.75
CA THR A 23 21.11 6.93 1.51
C THR A 23 20.41 7.91 0.58
N SER A 24 19.84 7.43 -0.52
CA SER A 24 19.18 8.28 -1.52
C SER A 24 17.87 8.90 -1.03
N HIS A 25 17.18 8.26 -0.08
CA HIS A 25 15.90 8.73 0.45
C HIS A 25 16.00 9.29 1.88
N ALA A 26 17.21 9.52 2.40
CA ALA A 26 17.46 10.02 3.76
C ALA A 26 16.72 9.23 4.86
N ILE A 27 16.61 7.92 4.70
CA ILE A 27 15.93 7.02 5.64
C ILE A 27 16.88 6.69 6.80
N ARG A 28 16.36 6.58 8.03
CA ARG A 28 17.19 6.49 9.23
C ARG A 28 17.82 5.13 9.47
N SER A 29 17.18 4.04 9.02
CA SER A 29 17.63 2.69 9.32
C SER A 29 17.32 1.68 8.21
N ARG A 30 18.03 0.56 8.20
CA ARG A 30 17.73 -0.57 7.31
C ARG A 30 16.34 -1.15 7.58
N SER A 31 15.94 -1.23 8.85
CA SER A 31 14.60 -1.66 9.24
C SER A 31 13.51 -0.77 8.64
N GLN A 32 13.71 0.54 8.58
CA GLN A 32 12.74 1.47 7.99
C GLN A 32 12.63 1.30 6.46
N VAL A 33 13.72 0.94 5.77
CA VAL A 33 13.67 0.56 4.35
C VAL A 33 12.84 -0.73 4.17
N ILE A 34 13.04 -1.73 5.03
CA ILE A 34 12.28 -2.98 5.00
C ILE A 34 10.79 -2.72 5.30
N GLU A 35 10.46 -1.90 6.28
CA GLU A 35 9.07 -1.48 6.56
C GLU A 35 8.42 -0.81 5.34
N HIS A 36 9.17 0.04 4.63
CA HIS A 36 8.67 0.68 3.40
C HIS A 36 8.39 -0.35 2.30
N ALA A 37 9.28 -1.32 2.10
CA ALA A 37 9.08 -2.41 1.15
C ALA A 37 7.86 -3.28 1.52
N LEU A 38 7.69 -3.62 2.80
CA LEU A 38 6.53 -4.38 3.27
C LEU A 38 5.22 -3.61 3.07
N ARG A 39 5.22 -2.28 3.24
CA ARG A 39 4.04 -1.47 2.92
C ARG A 39 3.72 -1.51 1.43
N LYS A 40 4.72 -1.45 0.57
CA LYS A 40 4.53 -1.55 -0.88
C LYS A 40 3.90 -2.88 -1.31
N LEU A 41 4.35 -4.00 -0.73
CA LEU A 41 3.73 -5.30 -0.96
C LEU A 41 2.24 -5.32 -0.59
N ARG A 42 1.85 -4.69 0.53
CA ARG A 42 0.44 -4.58 0.91
C ARG A 42 -0.37 -3.67 -0.02
N GLU A 43 0.26 -2.61 -0.54
CA GLU A 43 -0.39 -1.72 -1.51
C GLU A 43 -0.68 -2.46 -2.83
N ASP A 44 0.25 -3.31 -3.27
CA ASP A 44 0.07 -4.12 -4.49
C ASP A 44 -1.06 -5.15 -4.32
N GLU A 45 -1.16 -5.79 -3.15
CA GLU A 45 -2.28 -6.68 -2.80
C GLU A 45 -3.62 -5.92 -2.74
N LEU A 46 -3.60 -4.69 -2.21
CA LEU A 46 -4.78 -3.83 -2.13
C LEU A 46 -5.28 -3.43 -3.53
N GLU A 47 -4.37 -3.07 -4.45
CA GLU A 47 -4.72 -2.78 -5.84
C GLU A 47 -5.43 -3.96 -6.51
N ALA A 48 -4.92 -5.17 -6.31
CA ALA A 48 -5.54 -6.39 -6.83
C ALA A 48 -6.95 -6.61 -6.26
N ALA A 49 -7.13 -6.43 -4.94
CA ALA A 49 -8.42 -6.56 -4.29
C ALA A 49 -9.44 -5.52 -4.79
N TYR A 50 -9.02 -4.26 -5.01
CA TYR A 50 -9.88 -3.24 -5.61
C TYR A 50 -10.28 -3.60 -7.05
N ARG A 51 -9.35 -4.11 -7.85
CA ARG A 51 -9.64 -4.54 -9.22
C ARG A 51 -10.68 -5.66 -9.23
N GLU A 52 -10.55 -6.65 -8.35
CA GLU A 52 -11.51 -7.73 -8.20
C GLU A 52 -12.88 -7.21 -7.74
N ALA A 53 -12.93 -6.37 -6.71
CA ALA A 53 -14.17 -5.78 -6.23
C ALA A 53 -14.87 -4.89 -7.29
N SER A 54 -14.09 -4.18 -8.12
CA SER A 54 -14.63 -3.34 -9.20
C SER A 54 -15.16 -4.13 -10.39
N ALA A 55 -14.82 -5.43 -10.50
CA ALA A 55 -15.36 -6.30 -11.54
C ALA A 55 -16.78 -6.81 -11.20
N ASP A 56 -17.29 -6.51 -10.00
CA ASP A 56 -18.69 -6.70 -9.66
C ASP A 56 -19.56 -5.71 -10.46
N GLU A 57 -20.13 -6.17 -11.58
CA GLU A 57 -21.06 -5.43 -12.45
C GLU A 57 -22.45 -5.27 -11.82
N SER A 58 -22.51 -4.89 -10.55
CA SER A 58 -23.77 -4.51 -9.93
C SER A 58 -24.23 -3.16 -10.51
N ASP A 59 -25.43 -3.12 -11.07
CA ASP A 59 -26.03 -1.93 -11.71
C ASP A 59 -26.46 -0.89 -10.67
N TRP A 60 -25.46 -0.19 -10.11
CA TRP A 60 -25.66 0.87 -9.11
C TRP A 60 -25.97 2.24 -9.74
N ASP A 61 -25.82 2.37 -11.07
CA ASP A 61 -26.00 3.64 -11.80
C ASP A 61 -27.44 4.14 -11.69
N ALA A 62 -28.41 3.22 -11.63
CA ALA A 62 -29.84 3.55 -11.44
C ALA A 62 -30.13 4.35 -10.16
N THR A 63 -29.34 4.16 -9.10
CA THR A 63 -29.51 4.84 -7.80
C THR A 63 -28.65 6.11 -7.65
N ALA A 64 -27.81 6.44 -8.64
CA ALA A 64 -26.85 7.55 -8.53
C ALA A 64 -27.52 8.93 -8.35
N GLY A 65 -28.78 9.07 -8.78
CA GLY A 65 -29.56 10.31 -8.69
C GLY A 65 -30.47 10.43 -7.46
N ASP A 66 -30.55 9.40 -6.62
CA ASP A 66 -31.50 9.37 -5.51
C ASP A 66 -31.18 10.46 -4.47
N GLY A 67 -32.20 11.23 -4.07
CA GLY A 67 -32.06 12.28 -3.04
C GLY A 67 -31.49 13.62 -3.51
N LEU A 68 -31.04 13.72 -4.78
CA LEU A 68 -30.55 14.99 -5.37
C LEU A 68 -31.69 15.95 -5.73
N ALA A 69 -32.94 15.48 -5.75
CA ALA A 69 -34.13 16.29 -6.03
C ALA A 69 -34.78 16.84 -4.74
N HIS A 70 -34.02 17.51 -3.87
CA HIS A 70 -34.58 18.23 -2.72
C HIS A 70 -33.89 19.57 -2.49
N GLU A 71 -33.99 20.46 -3.49
CA GLU A 71 -33.84 21.90 -3.31
C GLU A 71 -35.21 22.56 -3.54
N THR A 72 -36.11 22.42 -2.56
CA THR A 72 -37.30 23.28 -2.47
C THR A 72 -36.95 24.41 -1.51
N TRP A 73 -36.44 25.51 -2.07
CA TRP A 73 -36.32 26.81 -1.39
C TRP A 73 -37.71 27.40 -1.10
#